data_AF-B7VE02-F1
#
_entry.id   AF-B7VE02-F1
#
_cell.length_a   1.000
_cell.length_b   1.000
_cell.length_c   1.000
_cell.angle_alpha   90.00
_cell.angle_beta   90.00
_cell.angle_gamma   90.00
#
_symmetry.space_group_name_H-M   'P 1'
#
loop_
_entity.id
_entity.type
_entity.pdbx_description
1 polymer ?
#
loop_
_entity_poly.entity_id
_entity_poly.type
_entity_poly.pdbx_seq_one_letter_code
_entity_poly.pdbx_strand_id
1 'polypeptide(L)' 'MGREQMTSTNKPSFPIRIVWRDSGDVETYQDEIDLLQNLEDFDSSAPGAKDEATIMDALGRPVLLVVRIYEDLCEVSLA' A
#
# COMPACT_ATOMS: atom_id res chain seq x y z
N MET A 1 10.73 -26.56 22.79
CA MET A 1 9.82 -25.52 23.32
C MET A 1 9.46 -24.60 22.16
N GLY A 2 8.19 -24.20 22.07
CA GLY A 2 7.49 -23.88 20.82
C GLY A 2 8.03 -22.70 20.02
N ARG A 3 8.00 -22.85 18.69
CA ARG A 3 8.30 -21.83 17.69
C ARG A 3 7.26 -20.71 17.80
N GLU A 4 7.72 -19.48 17.98
CA GLU A 4 6.90 -18.28 17.89
C GLU A 4 6.47 -18.10 16.43
N GLN A 5 5.29 -18.65 16.09
CA GLN A 5 4.57 -18.26 14.88
C GLN A 5 3.98 -16.87 15.14
N MET A 6 4.76 -15.82 14.89
CA MET A 6 4.24 -14.46 14.78
C MET A 6 3.32 -14.42 13.55
N THR A 7 2.09 -14.01 13.79
CA THR A 7 0.94 -14.06 12.87
C THR A 7 1.12 -13.14 11.67
N SER A 8 1.56 -13.68 10.52
CA SER A 8 1.65 -12.99 9.23
C SER A 8 0.28 -12.73 8.56
N THR A 9 -0.78 -12.39 9.30
CA THR A 9 -2.16 -12.49 8.79
C THR A 9 -2.83 -11.19 8.33
N ASN A 10 -2.12 -10.06 8.25
CA ASN A 10 -2.75 -8.81 7.80
C ASN A 10 -1.88 -7.92 6.89
N LYS A 11 -0.92 -8.52 6.16
CA LYS A 11 -0.18 -7.79 5.12
C LYS A 11 -0.92 -7.84 3.78
N PRO A 12 -0.87 -6.77 2.97
CA PRO A 12 -1.35 -6.80 1.60
C PRO A 12 -0.63 -7.87 0.78
N SER A 13 -1.35 -8.51 -0.14
CA SER A 13 -0.73 -9.43 -1.10
C SER A 13 -0.39 -8.68 -2.38
N PHE A 14 0.86 -8.82 -2.85
CA PHE A 14 1.27 -8.28 -4.14
C PHE A 14 0.78 -9.15 -5.30
N PRO A 15 0.53 -8.57 -6.49
CA PRO A 15 0.70 -7.15 -6.83
C PRO A 15 -0.34 -6.22 -6.16
N ILE A 16 0.08 -4.98 -5.89
CA ILE A 16 -0.79 -3.90 -5.41
C ILE A 16 -1.22 -3.06 -6.60
N ARG A 17 -2.53 -2.82 -6.71
CA ARG A 17 -3.14 -2.02 -7.77
C ARG A 17 -3.66 -0.71 -7.21
N ILE A 18 -3.24 0.40 -7.78
CA ILE A 18 -3.67 1.75 -7.42
C ILE A 18 -4.50 2.29 -8.59
N VAL A 19 -5.69 2.79 -8.29
CA VAL A 19 -6.59 3.44 -9.25
C VAL A 19 -6.79 4.88 -8.82
N TRP A 20 -6.19 5.82 -9.54
CA TRP A 20 -6.27 7.25 -9.25
C TRP A 20 -7.65 7.79 -9.58
N ARG A 21 -8.32 8.45 -8.63
CA ARG A 21 -9.68 8.95 -8.87
C ARG A 21 -9.72 10.19 -9.78
N ASP A 22 -8.67 10.99 -9.77
CA ASP A 22 -8.60 12.23 -10.55
C ASP A 22 -8.46 11.93 -12.05
N SER A 23 -7.50 11.09 -12.43
CA SER A 23 -7.22 10.76 -13.84
C SER A 23 -7.87 9.46 -14.32
N GLY A 24 -8.21 8.55 -13.40
CA GLY A 24 -8.62 7.18 -13.74
C GLY A 24 -7.46 6.26 -14.11
N ASP A 25 -6.21 6.73 -13.99
CA ASP A 25 -5.03 5.92 -14.26
C ASP A 25 -4.94 4.73 -13.30
N VAL A 26 -4.39 3.64 -13.82
CA VAL A 26 -4.21 2.39 -13.09
C VAL A 26 -2.73 2.05 -13.07
N GLU A 27 -2.18 2.01 -11.86
CA GLU A 27 -0.82 1.55 -11.62
C GLU A 27 -0.84 0.19 -10.91
N THR A 28 0.19 -0.61 -11.15
CA THR A 28 0.30 -1.94 -10.56
C THR A 28 1.75 -2.21 -10.20
N TYR A 29 2.00 -2.41 -8.91
CA TYR A 29 3.33 -2.64 -8.35
C TYR A 29 3.47 -4.11 -7.95
N GLN A 30 4.55 -4.74 -8.37
CA GLN A 30 4.77 -6.18 -8.19
C GLN A 30 5.30 -6.55 -6.81
N ASP A 31 5.93 -5.60 -6.13
CA ASP A 31 6.55 -5.78 -4.84
C ASP A 31 6.67 -4.43 -4.10
N GLU A 32 7.07 -4.52 -2.83
CA GLU A 32 7.17 -3.38 -1.93
C GLU A 32 8.25 -2.38 -2.37
N ILE A 33 9.33 -2.86 -3.00
CA ILE A 33 10.44 -2.01 -3.43
C ILE A 33 9.99 -1.13 -4.61
N ASP A 34 9.35 -1.74 -5.61
CA ASP A 34 8.79 -1.03 -6.76
C ASP A 34 7.77 0.03 -6.33
N LEU A 35 6.88 -0.34 -5.39
CA LEU A 35 5.91 0.60 -4.83
C LEU A 35 6.59 1.79 -4.13
N LEU A 36 7.62 1.54 -3.33
CA LEU A 36 8.35 2.58 -2.59
C LEU A 36 9.19 3.49 -3.48
N GLN A 37 9.75 2.96 -4.58
CA GLN A 37 10.55 3.75 -5.51
C GLN A 37 9.71 4.70 -6.37
N ASN A 38 8.44 4.36 -6.60
CA ASN A 38 7.55 5.16 -7.45
C ASN A 38 6.63 6.09 -6.65
N LEU A 39 6.37 5.81 -5.37
CA LEU A 39 5.52 6.64 -4.51
C LEU A 39 6.38 7.38 -3.46
N GLU A 40 6.79 8.61 -3.75
CA GLU A 40 7.49 9.47 -2.80
C GLU A 40 6.48 10.29 -1.97
N ASP A 41 6.18 9.84 -0.75
CA ASP A 41 5.25 10.49 0.21
C ASP A 41 3.77 10.43 -0.24
N PHE A 42 3.12 9.31 0.09
CA PHE A 42 1.74 9.03 -0.32
C PHE A 42 0.91 8.57 0.87
N ASP A 43 -0.20 9.24 1.14
CA ASP A 43 -1.11 8.88 2.23
C ASP A 43 -2.56 8.78 1.74
N SER A 44 -3.02 7.55 1.50
CA SER A 44 -4.42 7.28 1.12
C SER A 44 -5.44 7.54 2.23
N SER A 45 -4.99 7.76 3.48
CA SER A 45 -5.85 8.02 4.63
C SER A 45 -6.17 9.50 4.84
N ALA A 46 -5.45 10.41 4.17
CA ALA A 46 -5.59 11.85 4.33
C ALA A 46 -6.77 12.41 3.49
N PRO A 47 -7.89 12.83 4.11
CA PRO A 47 -9.03 13.36 3.39
C PRO A 47 -8.67 14.71 2.73
N GLY A 48 -8.85 14.80 1.41
CA GLY A 48 -8.59 16.02 0.63
C GLY A 48 -7.19 16.12 0.04
N ALA A 49 -6.37 15.07 0.12
CA ALA A 49 -5.15 14.97 -0.69
C ALA A 49 -5.52 14.94 -2.19
N LYS A 50 -4.65 15.51 -3.03
CA LYS A 50 -4.77 15.41 -4.50
C LYS A 50 -4.62 13.96 -5.00
N ASP A 51 -4.24 13.08 -4.09
CA ASP A 51 -3.79 11.72 -4.31
C ASP A 51 -4.88 10.70 -3.92
N GLU A 52 -6.16 11.08 -4.08
CA GLU A 52 -7.27 10.19 -3.79
C GLU A 52 -7.25 9.00 -4.75
N ALA A 53 -6.83 7.84 -4.25
CA ALA A 53 -6.72 6.61 -5.03
C ALA A 53 -7.43 5.45 -4.34
N THR A 54 -7.95 4.52 -5.15
CA THR A 54 -8.48 3.24 -4.66
C THR A 54 -7.40 2.19 -4.79
N ILE A 55 -7.04 1.58 -3.66
CA ILE A 55 -5.91 0.66 -3.60
C ILE A 55 -6.42 -0.73 -3.27
N MET A 56 -6.03 -1.70 -4.08
CA MET A 56 -6.43 -3.09 -3.95
C MET A 56 -5.20 -3.99 -3.96
N ASP A 57 -5.24 -5.04 -3.15
CA ASP A 57 -4.24 -6.10 -3.21
C ASP A 57 -4.57 -7.14 -4.28
N ALA A 58 -3.68 -8.11 -4.47
CA ALA A 58 -3.85 -9.19 -5.45
C ALA A 58 -5.08 -10.07 -5.21
N LEU A 59 -5.62 -10.05 -3.99
CA LEU A 59 -6.82 -10.77 -3.60
C LEU A 59 -8.09 -9.91 -3.75
N GLY A 60 -7.95 -8.67 -4.25
CA GLY A 60 -9.05 -7.72 -4.40
C GLY A 60 -9.50 -7.08 -3.09
N ARG A 61 -8.69 -7.18 -2.02
CA ARG A 61 -8.98 -6.56 -0.72
C ARG A 61 -8.59 -5.08 -0.79
N PRO A 62 -9.40 -4.16 -0.25
CA PRO A 62 -9.01 -2.76 -0.11
C PRO A 62 -7.81 -2.64 0.83
N VAL A 63 -6.85 -1.79 0.47
CA VAL A 63 -5.63 -1.54 1.25
C VAL A 63 -5.55 -0.06 1.61
N LEU A 64 -5.17 0.22 2.85
CA LEU A 64 -4.77 1.57 3.25
C LEU A 64 -3.26 1.68 3.09
N LEU A 65 -2.83 2.38 2.06
CA LEU A 65 -1.41 2.60 1.82
C LEU A 65 -0.99 3.95 2.40
N VAL A 66 -0.01 3.90 3.28
CA VAL A 66 0.63 5.07 3.88
C VAL A 66 2.13 4.92 3.67
N VAL A 67 2.64 5.53 2.62
CA VAL A 67 4.07 5.60 2.33
C VAL A 67 4.64 6.83 3.01
N ARG A 68 5.51 6.63 4.01
CA ARG A 68 6.26 7.70 4.66
C ARG A 68 7.74 7.45 4.47
N ILE A 69 8.45 8.41 3.91
CA ILE A 69 9.90 8.32 3.79
C ILE A 69 10.52 8.91 5.07
N TYR A 70 10.73 8.07 6.09
CA TYR A 70 11.47 8.44 7.30
C TYR A 70 12.79 7.69 7.38
N GLU A 71 13.75 8.00 6.51
CA GLU A 71 15.07 7.37 6.43
C GLU A 71 15.16 5.82 6.38
N ASP A 72 14.16 5.00 6.78
CA ASP A 72 14.25 3.51 6.81
C ASP A 72 12.94 2.76 7.24
N LEU A 73 11.71 3.31 7.12
CA LEU A 73 10.49 2.56 7.54
C LEU A 73 9.23 2.81 6.69
N CYS A 74 8.71 1.75 6.05
CA CYS A 74 7.40 1.70 5.38
C CYS A 74 6.38 0.97 6.28
N GLU A 75 5.18 1.54 6.47
CA GLU A 75 4.08 0.88 7.19
C GLU A 75 2.86 0.74 6.28
N VAL A 76 2.53 -0.50 5.90
CA VAL A 76 1.31 -0.79 5.11
C VAL A 76 0.30 -1.53 5.96
N SER A 77 -0.91 -0.98 6.06
CA SER A 77 -1.99 -1.51 6.91
C SER A 77 -3.25 -1.80 6.10
N LEU A 78 -4.05 -2.77 6.55
CA LEU A 78 -5.37 -3.02 5.98
C LEU A 78 -6.39 -2.08 6.63
N ALA A 79 -7.33 -1.58 5.82
CA ALA A 79 -8.43 -0.71 6.25
C ALA A 79 -9.49 -1.48 7.06
#